data_AF-A0A963QSS5-F1
#
_entry.id   AF-A0A963QSS5-F1
#
_cell.length_a   1.000
_cell.length_b   1.000
_cell.length_c   1.000
_cell.angle_alpha   90.00
_cell.angle_beta   90.00
_cell.angle_gamma   90.00
#
_symmetry.space_group_name_H-M   'P 1'
#
loop_
_entity.id
_entity.type
_entity.pdbx_description
1 polymer ?
#
loop_
_entity_poly.entity_id
_entity_poly.type
_entity_poly.pdbx_seq_one_letter_code
_entity_poly.pdbx_strand_id
1 'polypeptide(L)'
;MTDKPTTADWKALADKEVKGRDLTWNTPEGIDVKPLYTADDVATDPGLPGFAPFTRGVKASMYAGRPWTIRQYAGFSTAEESNAFYRRNLA
;
A
#
# COMPACT_ATOMS: atom_id res chain seq x y z
N MET A 1 4.92 5.35 37.30
CA MET A 1 4.69 4.89 35.92
C MET A 1 5.87 5.41 35.13
N THR A 2 6.63 4.55 34.48
CA THR A 2 7.75 4.98 33.62
C THR A 2 7.17 5.67 32.39
N ASP A 3 7.61 6.90 32.12
CA ASP A 3 7.22 7.62 30.92
C ASP A 3 7.64 6.83 29.68
N LYS A 4 6.72 6.71 28.73
CA LYS A 4 6.99 6.01 27.47
C LYS A 4 7.90 6.89 26.59
N PRO A 5 8.87 6.31 25.88
CA PRO A 5 9.69 7.06 24.93
C PRO A 5 8.83 7.81 23.90
N THR A 6 9.24 9.04 23.57
CA THR A 6 8.58 9.90 22.60
C THR A 6 9.20 9.78 21.21
N THR A 7 8.52 10.33 20.19
CA THR A 7 9.05 10.43 18.82
C THR A 7 10.34 11.24 18.74
N ALA A 8 10.52 12.21 19.65
CA ALA A 8 11.74 13.00 19.75
C ALA A 8 12.92 12.18 20.30
N ASP A 9 12.68 11.35 21.31
CA ASP A 9 13.71 10.44 21.85
C ASP A 9 14.17 9.45 20.78
N TRP A 10 13.22 8.92 20.00
CA TRP A 10 13.53 8.08 18.84
C TRP A 10 14.38 8.81 17.80
N LYS A 11 14.01 10.05 17.44
CA LYS A 11 14.75 10.83 16.44
C LYS A 11 16.20 11.06 16.88
N ALA A 12 16.41 11.45 18.12
CA ALA A 12 17.75 11.68 18.67
C ALA A 12 18.62 10.42 18.65
N LEU A 13 18.02 9.26 18.98
CA LEU A 13 18.72 7.97 18.91
C LEU A 13 19.05 7.60 17.46
N ALA A 14 18.08 7.70 16.55
CA ALA A 14 18.26 7.40 15.14
C ALA A 14 19.36 8.27 14.52
N ASP A 15 19.33 9.59 14.74
CA ASP A 15 20.32 10.54 14.24
C ASP A 15 21.75 10.17 14.69
N LYS A 16 21.90 9.69 15.93
CA LYS A 16 23.18 9.21 16.46
C LYS A 16 23.63 7.93 15.76
N GLU A 17 22.74 6.95 15.58
CA GLU A 17 23.06 5.66 14.95
C GLU A 17 23.47 5.81 13.48
N VAL A 18 22.79 6.71 12.76
CA VAL A 18 23.06 6.94 11.33
C VAL A 18 24.06 8.07 11.07
N LYS A 19 24.66 8.62 12.14
CA LYS A 19 25.67 9.69 12.09
C LYS A 19 25.20 10.90 11.27
N GLY A 20 23.94 11.30 11.47
CA GLY A 20 23.32 12.45 10.80
C GLY A 20 22.98 12.24 9.32
N ARG A 21 23.04 11.01 8.81
CA ARG A 21 22.55 10.70 7.46
C ARG A 21 21.03 10.87 7.39
N ASP A 22 20.55 11.57 6.37
CA ASP A 22 19.12 11.66 6.09
C ASP A 22 18.54 10.28 5.70
N LEU A 23 17.46 9.91 6.35
CA LEU A 23 16.75 8.63 6.16
C LEU A 23 15.46 8.80 5.35
N THR A 24 15.12 10.03 4.94
CA THR A 24 13.97 10.32 4.10
C THR A 24 14.17 9.69 2.73
N TRP A 25 13.19 8.90 2.28
CA TRP A 25 13.21 8.37 0.93
C TRP A 25 12.47 9.32 -0.01
N ASN A 26 13.24 9.94 -0.92
CA ASN A 26 12.71 10.73 -2.02
C ASN A 26 12.29 9.79 -3.15
N THR A 27 10.98 9.59 -3.29
CA THR A 27 10.43 8.76 -4.36
C THR A 27 10.56 9.45 -5.72
N PRO A 28 10.61 8.71 -6.84
CA PRO A 28 10.57 9.31 -8.19
C PRO A 28 9.33 10.20 -8.42
N GLU A 29 8.26 9.96 -7.67
CA GLU A 29 7.03 10.75 -7.68
C GLU A 29 7.14 12.11 -6.97
N GLY A 30 8.29 12.42 -6.35
CA GLY A 30 8.49 13.68 -5.62
C GLY A 30 7.83 13.70 -4.23
N ILE A 31 7.59 12.53 -3.65
CA ILE A 31 7.02 12.36 -2.30
C ILE A 31 8.13 11.96 -1.33
N ASP A 32 8.22 12.70 -0.23
CA ASP A 32 9.15 12.45 0.87
C ASP A 32 8.55 11.43 1.84
N VAL A 33 9.10 10.22 1.83
CA VAL A 33 8.65 9.14 2.72
C VAL A 33 9.44 9.22 4.03
N LYS A 34 8.72 9.44 5.14
CA LYS A 34 9.31 9.50 6.48
C LYS A 34 9.86 8.12 6.88
N PRO A 35 10.98 8.06 7.61
CA PRO A 35 11.53 6.79 8.13
C PRO A 35 10.69 6.17 9.26
N LEU A 36 9.76 6.94 9.86
CA LEU A 36 8.83 6.48 10.89
C LEU A 36 7.51 7.23 10.74
N TYR A 37 6.40 6.50 10.86
CA TYR A 37 5.04 7.04 10.98
C TYR A 37 4.44 6.59 12.32
N THR A 38 3.74 7.49 13.01
CA THR A 38 3.10 7.23 14.30
C THR A 38 1.59 7.47 14.22
N ALA A 39 0.89 7.31 15.35
CA ALA A 39 -0.53 7.66 15.44
C ALA A 39 -0.80 9.14 15.13
N ASP A 40 0.18 10.02 15.34
CA ASP A 40 0.05 11.46 15.07
C ASP A 40 0.02 11.77 13.56
N ASP A 41 0.46 10.84 12.71
CA ASP A 41 0.42 10.99 11.25
C ASP A 41 -0.95 10.64 10.65
N VAL A 42 -1.89 10.13 11.45
CA VAL A 42 -3.25 9.80 11.01
C VAL A 42 -4.13 11.05 11.12
N ALA A 43 -4.21 11.81 10.04
CA ALA A 43 -4.89 13.12 10.03
C ALA A 43 -6.43 13.05 10.05
N THR A 44 -7.05 12.00 9.48
CA THR A 44 -8.51 11.92 9.31
C THR A 44 -8.97 10.47 9.22
N ASP A 45 -10.16 10.18 9.77
CA ASP A 45 -10.82 8.89 9.59
C ASP A 45 -11.13 8.67 8.09
N PRO A 46 -10.57 7.62 7.45
CA PRO A 46 -10.84 7.32 6.05
C PRO A 46 -12.27 6.83 5.78
N GLY A 47 -13.11 6.69 6.80
CA GLY A 47 -14.52 6.30 6.69
C GLY A 47 -14.71 4.79 6.55
N LEU A 48 -15.85 4.39 5.97
CA LEU A 48 -16.24 2.99 5.79
C LEU A 48 -16.13 2.57 4.31
N PRO A 49 -15.70 1.33 4.00
CA PRO A 49 -15.72 0.83 2.62
C PRO A 49 -17.16 0.78 2.09
N GLY A 50 -17.34 1.05 0.80
CA GLY A 50 -18.66 1.12 0.17
C GLY A 50 -19.38 2.46 0.31
N PHE A 51 -18.79 3.45 0.99
CA PHE A 51 -19.32 4.80 1.13
C PHE A 51 -18.29 5.85 0.72
N ALA A 52 -18.74 7.01 0.23
CA ALA A 52 -17.86 8.12 -0.12
C ALA A 52 -17.04 8.57 1.11
N PRO A 53 -15.76 8.96 0.95
CA PRO A 53 -15.02 9.17 -0.31
C PRO A 53 -14.40 7.89 -0.90
N PHE A 54 -14.78 6.71 -0.41
CA PHE A 54 -14.32 5.39 -0.90
C PHE A 54 -12.82 5.12 -0.70
N THR A 55 -12.14 5.84 0.19
CA THR A 55 -10.72 5.62 0.54
C THR A 55 -10.44 4.17 0.94
N ARG A 56 -11.39 3.51 1.64
CA ARG A 56 -11.28 2.10 2.05
C ARG A 56 -11.81 1.09 1.03
N GLY A 57 -12.27 1.55 -0.13
CA GLY A 57 -12.77 0.73 -1.24
C GLY A 57 -14.25 0.95 -1.57
N VAL A 58 -14.65 0.51 -2.76
CA VAL A 58 -15.97 0.79 -3.36
C VAL A 58 -17.07 -0.22 -3.00
N LYS A 59 -16.73 -1.33 -2.34
CA LYS A 59 -17.69 -2.37 -1.90
C LYS A 59 -17.64 -2.52 -0.39
N ALA A 60 -18.80 -2.60 0.27
CA ALA A 60 -18.85 -2.72 1.74
C ALA A 60 -18.11 -3.96 2.28
N SER A 61 -18.24 -5.11 1.61
CA SER A 61 -17.57 -6.35 2.02
C SER A 61 -16.15 -6.53 1.46
N MET A 62 -15.74 -5.68 0.50
CA MET A 62 -14.53 -5.86 -0.32
C MET A 62 -14.29 -7.34 -0.67
N TYR A 63 -13.08 -7.85 -0.43
CA TYR A 63 -12.66 -9.19 -0.80
C TYR A 63 -13.08 -10.28 0.18
N ALA A 64 -13.73 -9.94 1.30
CA ALA A 64 -14.26 -10.94 2.23
C ALA A 64 -15.47 -11.71 1.65
N GLY A 65 -16.22 -11.08 0.73
CA GLY A 65 -17.34 -11.74 0.03
C GLY A 65 -16.93 -12.35 -1.32
N ARG A 66 -16.22 -11.59 -2.15
CA ARG A 66 -15.70 -12.06 -3.44
C ARG A 66 -14.30 -11.48 -3.65
N PRO A 67 -13.25 -12.30 -3.82
CA PRO A 67 -11.90 -11.79 -4.09
C PRO A 67 -11.84 -11.06 -5.43
N TRP A 68 -10.74 -10.33 -5.65
CA TRP A 68 -10.51 -9.66 -6.92
C TRP A 68 -10.50 -10.68 -8.08
N THR A 69 -10.88 -10.22 -9.27
CA THR A 69 -10.85 -11.08 -10.45
C THR A 69 -9.41 -11.27 -10.90
N ILE A 70 -8.97 -12.52 -11.03
CA ILE A 70 -7.71 -12.85 -11.71
C ILE A 70 -7.91 -12.53 -13.20
N ARG A 71 -7.18 -11.53 -13.71
CA ARG A 71 -7.24 -11.09 -15.11
C ARG A 71 -5.84 -11.14 -15.70
N GLN A 72 -5.42 -12.33 -16.12
CA GLN A 72 -4.12 -12.50 -16.75
C GLN A 72 -4.12 -11.87 -18.13
N TYR A 73 -3.23 -10.91 -18.35
CA TYR A 73 -2.94 -10.44 -19.70
C TYR A 73 -2.23 -11.57 -20.44
N ALA A 74 -2.85 -11.99 -21.54
CA ALA A 74 -2.49 -13.19 -22.25
C ALA A 74 -2.74 -12.93 -23.74
N GLY A 75 -1.92 -13.53 -24.59
CA GLY A 75 -2.04 -13.46 -26.04
C GLY A 75 -0.86 -14.14 -26.70
N PHE A 76 -1.09 -14.76 -27.85
CA PHE A 76 -0.08 -15.41 -28.69
C PHE A 76 -0.20 -14.94 -30.13
N SER A 77 0.83 -15.23 -30.91
CA SER A 77 1.04 -14.75 -32.27
C SER A 77 -0.22 -14.75 -33.14
N THR A 78 -0.99 -15.84 -33.16
CA THR A 78 -2.25 -15.94 -33.92
C THR A 78 -3.49 -15.97 -33.03
N ALA A 79 -4.65 -15.66 -33.63
CA ALA A 79 -5.93 -15.68 -32.93
C ALA A 79 -6.29 -17.10 -32.44
N GLU A 80 -5.98 -18.13 -33.23
CA GLU A 80 -6.23 -19.53 -32.92
C GLU A 80 -5.39 -20.00 -31.72
N GLU A 81 -4.10 -19.67 -31.71
CA GLU A 81 -3.19 -20.00 -30.59
C GLU A 81 -3.58 -19.26 -29.32
N SER A 82 -3.97 -17.98 -29.44
CA SER A 82 -4.50 -17.19 -28.34
C SER A 82 -5.76 -17.83 -27.74
N ASN A 83 -6.71 -18.22 -28.60
CA ASN A 83 -7.94 -18.89 -28.15
C ASN A 83 -7.66 -20.21 -27.44
N ALA A 84 -6.77 -21.04 -27.98
CA ALA A 84 -6.36 -22.30 -27.35
C ALA A 84 -5.70 -22.07 -25.98
N PHE A 85 -4.92 -21.00 -25.83
CA PHE A 85 -4.33 -20.62 -24.54
C PHE A 85 -5.36 -20.11 -23.54
N TYR A 86 -6.26 -19.22 -23.95
CA TYR A 86 -7.30 -18.68 -23.07
C TYR A 86 -8.17 -19.79 -22.48
N ARG A 87 -8.59 -20.75 -23.31
CA ARG A 87 -9.40 -21.88 -22.86
C ARG A 87 -8.68 -22.76 -21.84
N ARG A 88 -7.36 -22.97 -22.00
CA ARG A 88 -6.54 -23.69 -21.03
C ARG A 88 -6.39 -22.94 -19.71
N ASN A 89 -6.31 -21.61 -19.74
CA ASN A 89 -6.15 -20.79 -18.53
C ASN A 89 -7.47 -20.58 -17.75
N LEU A 90 -8.61 -20.81 -18.39
CA LEU A 90 -9.94 -20.68 -17.77
C LEU A 90 -10.45 -21.98 -17.13
N ALA A 91 -9.89 -23.13 -17.53
CA ALA A 91 -10.26 -24.46 -17.04
C ALA A 91 -9.52 -24.80 -15.73
#